data_AF-A0A522EW78-F1
#
_entry.id   AF-A0A522EW78-F1
#
_cell.length_a   1.000
_cell.length_b   1.000
_cell.length_c   1.000
_cell.angle_alpha   90.00
_cell.angle_beta   90.00
_cell.angle_gamma   90.00
#
_symmetry.space_group_name_H-M   'P 1'
#
loop_
_entity.id
_entity.type
_entity.pdbx_description
1 polymer ?
#
loop_
_entity_poly.entity_id
_entity_poly.type
_entity_poly.pdbx_seq_one_letter_code
_entity_poly.pdbx_strand_id
1 'polypeptide(L)'
;MFKLRFCLSFLLALLASPGFSQKVKSLNLATYDKEILHFGFSLGVNKADFALAPAVEAVKPDSVLSTQSIPDWGFNLGIISDLRIHDYATLRFLPALTFQGRFIEYTIDSTSVPGNSAFYTAKKKVESTLL
;
A
#
# COMPACT_ATOMS: atom_id res chain seq x y z
N MET A 1 63.30 -7.46 -34.71
CA MET A 1 62.09 -6.90 -35.35
C MET A 1 61.06 -7.95 -35.78
N PHE A 2 61.44 -9.15 -36.24
CA PHE A 2 60.50 -10.19 -36.70
C PHE A 2 59.54 -10.73 -35.61
N LYS A 3 60.03 -10.95 -34.38
CA LYS A 3 59.22 -11.42 -33.25
C LYS A 3 58.12 -10.43 -32.82
N LEU A 4 58.38 -9.12 -32.93
CA LEU A 4 57.41 -8.08 -32.58
C LEU A 4 56.25 -8.02 -33.58
N ARG A 5 56.56 -8.16 -34.88
CA ARG A 5 55.53 -8.21 -35.94
C ARG A 5 54.61 -9.41 -35.78
N PHE A 6 55.16 -10.58 -35.41
CA PHE A 6 54.39 -11.80 -35.17
C PHE A 6 53.49 -11.70 -33.94
N CYS A 7 53.98 -11.05 -32.87
CA CYS A 7 53.20 -10.79 -31.67
C CYS A 7 52.04 -9.82 -31.95
N LEU A 8 52.30 -8.78 -32.76
CA LEU A 8 51.30 -7.79 -33.15
C LEU A 8 50.21 -8.40 -34.03
N SER A 9 50.56 -9.26 -34.99
CA SER A 9 49.58 -9.96 -35.83
C SER A 9 48.71 -10.93 -35.04
N PHE A 10 49.28 -11.60 -34.03
CA PHE A 10 48.53 -12.50 -33.17
C PHE A 10 47.53 -11.76 -32.28
N LEU A 11 47.94 -10.63 -31.71
CA LEU A 11 47.06 -9.75 -30.94
C LEU A 11 45.89 -9.22 -31.79
N LEU A 12 46.17 -8.83 -33.04
CA LEU A 12 45.14 -8.36 -33.97
C LEU A 12 44.12 -9.45 -34.33
N ALA A 13 44.58 -10.70 -34.46
CA ALA A 13 43.71 -11.84 -34.75
C ALA A 13 42.77 -12.18 -33.57
N LEU A 14 43.23 -12.01 -32.32
CA LEU A 14 42.40 -12.18 -31.13
C LEU A 14 41.29 -11.12 -31.02
N LEU A 15 41.57 -9.90 -31.49
CA LEU A 15 40.61 -8.79 -31.49
C LEU A 15 39.57 -8.88 -32.62
N ALA A 16 39.77 -9.77 -33.60
CA ALA A 16 38.89 -9.93 -34.77
C ALA A 16 37.76 -10.96 -34.57
N SER A 17 37.52 -11.44 -33.35
CA SER A 17 36.45 -12.40 -33.09
C SER A 17 35.05 -11.75 -33.27
N PRO A 18 34.13 -12.36 -34.05
CA PRO A 18 32.80 -11.83 -34.22
C PRO A 18 32.01 -11.95 -32.92
N GLY A 19 31.54 -10.83 -32.38
CA GLY A 19 30.70 -10.80 -31.19
C GLY A 19 29.28 -11.28 -31.48
N PHE A 20 28.75 -12.18 -30.65
CA PHE A 20 27.32 -12.51 -30.67
C PHE A 20 26.52 -11.32 -30.13
N SER A 21 25.88 -10.56 -31.01
CA SER A 21 24.99 -9.46 -30.62
C SER A 21 23.65 -10.00 -30.13
N GLN A 22 23.07 -9.26 -29.18
CA GLN A 22 21.72 -9.52 -28.68
C GLN A 22 20.70 -9.28 -29.80
N LYS A 23 19.73 -10.19 -29.94
CA LYS A 23 18.61 -10.00 -30.89
C LYS A 23 17.74 -8.86 -30.37
N VAL A 24 17.44 -7.88 -31.23
CA VAL A 24 16.50 -6.80 -30.92
C VAL A 24 15.15 -7.43 -30.62
N LYS A 25 14.73 -7.36 -29.34
CA LYS A 25 13.43 -7.86 -28.90
C LYS A 25 12.41 -6.75 -29.10
N SER A 26 11.27 -7.07 -29.70
CA SER A 26 10.15 -6.13 -29.78
C SER A 26 9.74 -5.71 -28.38
N LEU A 27 9.49 -4.42 -28.19
CA LEU A 27 8.97 -3.90 -26.93
C LEU A 27 7.58 -4.46 -26.70
N ASN A 28 7.30 -4.85 -25.45
CA ASN A 28 5.95 -5.16 -25.03
C ASN A 28 5.14 -3.86 -25.05
N LEU A 29 4.06 -3.82 -25.82
CA LEU A 29 3.20 -2.66 -26.02
C LEU A 29 3.97 -1.38 -26.39
N ALA A 30 4.67 -1.40 -27.53
CA ALA A 30 5.48 -0.29 -28.02
C ALA A 30 4.75 1.07 -28.16
N THR A 31 3.42 1.05 -28.22
CA THR A 31 2.56 2.24 -28.34
C THR A 31 1.76 2.55 -27.08
N TYR A 32 1.95 1.81 -25.98
CA TYR A 32 1.16 1.99 -24.76
C TYR A 32 1.17 3.44 -24.28
N ASP A 33 2.36 4.05 -24.19
CA ASP A 33 2.53 5.44 -23.73
C ASP A 33 1.84 6.47 -24.63
N LYS A 34 1.47 6.09 -25.86
CA LYS A 34 0.79 6.97 -26.82
C LYS A 34 -0.73 6.91 -26.75
N GLU A 35 -1.30 5.94 -26.04
CA GLU A 35 -2.75 5.81 -25.91
C GLU A 35 -3.34 7.00 -25.16
N ILE A 36 -4.56 7.41 -25.56
CA ILE A 36 -5.24 8.58 -24.97
C ILE A 36 -5.77 8.26 -23.57
N LEU A 37 -6.15 7.00 -23.32
CA LEU A 37 -6.82 6.59 -22.10
C LEU A 37 -6.22 5.28 -21.59
N HIS A 38 -5.77 5.27 -20.34
CA HIS A 38 -5.29 4.07 -19.65
C HIS A 38 -6.15 3.75 -18.46
N PHE A 39 -6.40 2.46 -18.26
CA PHE A 39 -7.09 1.95 -17.08
C PHE A 39 -6.16 1.07 -16.26
N GLY A 40 -6.27 1.20 -14.95
CA GLY A 40 -5.58 0.36 -13.98
C GLY A 40 -6.43 0.15 -12.74
N PHE A 41 -5.87 -0.58 -11.79
CA PHE A 41 -6.43 -0.73 -10.45
C PHE A 41 -5.32 -0.59 -9.42
N SER A 42 -5.67 -0.07 -8.25
CA SER A 42 -4.79 0.01 -7.10
C SER A 42 -5.31 -0.89 -5.99
N LEU A 43 -4.41 -1.67 -5.39
CA LEU A 43 -4.68 -2.46 -4.20
C LEU A 43 -3.70 -2.03 -3.10
N GLY A 44 -4.22 -1.69 -1.94
CA GLY A 44 -3.42 -1.30 -0.78
C GLY A 44 -3.93 -1.96 0.48
N VAL A 45 -3.07 -2.05 1.50
CA VAL A 45 -3.47 -2.40 2.87
C VAL A 45 -3.42 -1.16 3.74
N ASN A 46 -4.33 -1.06 4.68
CA ASN A 46 -4.36 0.02 5.66
C ASN A 46 -4.51 -0.54 7.07
N LYS A 47 -4.15 0.28 8.05
CA LYS A 47 -4.42 0.02 9.46
C LYS A 47 -4.94 1.32 10.07
N ALA A 48 -6.19 1.31 10.50
CA ALA A 48 -6.90 2.53 10.92
C ALA A 48 -7.10 2.54 12.42
N ASP A 49 -6.93 3.71 13.03
CA ASP A 49 -7.12 3.92 14.47
C ASP A 49 -8.02 5.13 14.74
N PHE A 50 -8.62 5.18 15.93
CA PHE A 50 -9.36 6.35 16.41
C PHE A 50 -8.59 7.05 17.53
N ALA A 51 -8.49 8.37 17.42
CA ALA A 51 -8.15 9.21 18.56
C ALA A 51 -9.42 9.39 19.41
N LEU A 52 -9.48 8.67 20.53
CA LEU A 52 -10.59 8.77 21.48
C LEU A 52 -10.33 9.92 22.45
N ALA A 53 -11.31 10.83 22.59
CA ALA A 53 -11.31 11.87 23.61
C ALA A 53 -12.45 11.58 24.61
N PRO A 54 -12.15 11.33 25.90
CA PRO A 54 -13.19 11.14 26.90
C PRO A 54 -13.98 12.43 27.11
N ALA A 55 -15.28 12.29 27.38
CA ALA A 55 -16.13 13.42 27.73
C ALA A 55 -15.70 14.04 29.07
N VAL A 56 -16.00 15.33 29.27
CA VAL A 56 -15.67 16.07 30.51
C VAL A 56 -16.30 15.41 31.76
N GLU A 57 -17.42 14.72 31.58
CA GLU A 57 -18.17 13.99 32.61
C GLU A 57 -17.53 12.64 32.99
N ALA A 58 -16.50 12.18 32.28
CA ALA A 58 -15.79 10.93 32.54
C ALA A 58 -15.04 10.89 33.90
N VAL A 59 -15.04 12.00 34.65
CA VAL A 59 -14.47 12.09 36.01
C VAL A 59 -15.31 11.29 37.03
N LYS A 60 -16.59 11.04 36.75
CA LYS A 60 -17.46 10.13 37.53
C LYS A 60 -18.08 9.08 36.61
N PRO A 61 -17.31 8.04 36.22
CA PRO A 61 -17.83 6.98 35.37
C PRO A 61 -18.92 6.18 36.12
N ASP A 62 -20.02 5.86 35.43
CA ASP A 62 -21.09 5.02 35.96
C ASP A 62 -20.65 3.54 35.95
N SER A 63 -20.51 2.94 34.76
CA SER A 63 -20.05 1.54 34.60
C SER A 63 -18.81 1.39 33.70
N VAL A 64 -18.62 2.27 32.71
CA VAL A 64 -17.47 2.21 31.78
C VAL A 64 -16.31 3.03 32.34
N LEU A 65 -15.23 2.36 32.72
CA LEU A 65 -14.06 2.98 33.34
C LEU A 65 -13.04 3.49 32.32
N SER A 66 -12.89 2.79 31.20
CA SER A 66 -11.91 3.10 30.18
C SER A 66 -12.37 2.64 28.81
N THR A 67 -11.93 3.35 27.78
CA THR A 67 -12.19 3.02 26.38
C THR A 67 -10.90 3.16 25.60
N GLN A 68 -10.49 2.09 24.92
CA GLN A 68 -9.29 2.07 24.09
C GLN A 68 -9.64 1.66 22.68
N SER A 69 -9.02 2.32 21.70
CA SER A 69 -9.09 1.92 20.30
C SER A 69 -7.95 0.95 20.00
N ILE A 70 -8.29 -0.19 19.41
CA ILE A 70 -7.34 -1.19 18.92
C ILE A 70 -7.44 -1.19 17.41
N PRO A 71 -6.42 -0.69 16.70
CA PRO A 71 -6.44 -0.61 15.24
C PRO A 71 -6.42 -2.00 14.61
N ASP A 72 -7.30 -2.22 13.63
CA ASP A 72 -7.43 -3.46 12.86
C ASP A 72 -6.99 -3.22 11.41
N TRP A 73 -6.70 -4.31 10.70
CA TRP A 73 -6.28 -4.25 9.31
C TRP A 73 -7.48 -4.03 8.38
N GLY A 74 -7.23 -3.28 7.31
CA GLY A 74 -8.16 -3.03 6.23
C GLY A 74 -7.46 -3.06 4.88
N PHE A 75 -8.21 -2.80 3.81
CA PHE A 75 -7.66 -2.73 2.46
C PHE A 75 -8.31 -1.61 1.63
N ASN A 76 -7.58 -1.14 0.62
CA ASN A 76 -8.00 -0.11 -0.31
C ASN A 76 -8.08 -0.74 -1.69
N LEU A 77 -9.18 -0.52 -2.39
CA LEU A 77 -9.36 -0.95 -3.77
C LEU A 77 -9.78 0.26 -4.59
N GLY A 78 -9.00 0.59 -5.61
CA GLY A 78 -9.27 1.74 -6.47
C GLY A 78 -9.17 1.39 -7.94
N ILE A 79 -9.88 2.15 -8.77
CA ILE A 79 -9.72 2.16 -10.22
C ILE A 79 -8.84 3.37 -10.55
N ILE A 80 -7.91 3.20 -11.47
CA ILE A 80 -7.08 4.28 -12.01
C ILE A 80 -7.55 4.53 -13.43
N SER A 81 -7.86 5.78 -13.76
CA SER A 81 -8.18 6.20 -15.12
C SER A 81 -7.31 7.39 -15.50
N ASP A 82 -6.43 7.20 -16.48
CA ASP A 82 -5.51 8.21 -16.96
C ASP A 82 -5.92 8.70 -18.33
N LEU A 83 -6.31 9.97 -18.41
CA LEU A 83 -6.59 10.65 -19.65
C LEU A 83 -5.38 11.50 -20.04
N ARG A 84 -4.68 11.08 -21.08
CA ARG A 84 -3.59 11.84 -21.69
C ARG A 84 -4.16 12.96 -22.53
N ILE A 85 -4.04 14.19 -22.05
CA ILE A 85 -4.52 15.40 -22.75
C ILE A 85 -3.43 15.93 -23.69
N HIS A 86 -2.17 15.77 -23.30
CA HIS A 86 -1.01 16.17 -24.10
C HIS A 86 0.19 15.24 -23.84
N ASP A 87 1.25 15.37 -24.62
CA ASP A 87 2.45 14.55 -24.47
C ASP A 87 3.13 14.70 -23.10
N TYR A 88 2.87 15.81 -22.42
CA TYR A 88 3.42 16.16 -21.10
C TYR A 88 2.34 16.45 -20.04
N ALA A 89 1.07 16.18 -20.35
CA ALA A 89 -0.03 16.46 -19.42
C ALA A 89 -1.07 15.32 -19.43
N THR A 90 -1.32 14.78 -18.24
CA THR A 90 -2.27 13.69 -18.01
C THR A 90 -3.17 14.05 -16.84
N LEU A 91 -4.47 13.83 -17.01
CA LEU A 91 -5.46 13.93 -15.94
C LEU A 91 -5.76 12.52 -15.40
N ARG A 92 -5.49 12.30 -14.13
CA ARG A 92 -5.68 11.02 -13.45
C ARG A 92 -6.89 11.08 -12.52
N PHE A 93 -7.87 10.21 -12.74
CA PHE A 93 -9.01 10.00 -11.86
C PHE A 93 -8.80 8.74 -11.01
N LEU A 94 -8.99 8.87 -9.69
CA LEU A 94 -8.68 7.83 -8.68
C LEU A 94 -9.87 7.54 -7.77
N PRO A 95 -10.99 7.01 -8.28
CA PRO A 95 -12.08 6.54 -7.43
C PRO A 95 -11.60 5.32 -6.65
N ALA A 96 -11.73 5.36 -5.33
CA ALA A 96 -11.25 4.29 -4.45
C ALA A 96 -12.23 4.02 -3.31
N LEU A 97 -12.37 2.74 -2.97
CA LEU A 97 -13.04 2.27 -1.77
C LEU A 97 -12.00 1.89 -0.74
N THR A 98 -12.11 2.46 0.45
CA THR A 98 -11.22 2.11 1.58
C THR A 98 -12.03 1.43 2.66
N PHE A 99 -11.78 0.14 2.86
CA PHE A 99 -12.35 -0.65 3.94
C PHE A 99 -11.44 -0.58 5.15
N GLN A 100 -11.99 -0.21 6.30
CA GLN A 100 -11.26 -0.04 7.54
C GLN A 100 -12.00 -0.72 8.68
N GLY A 101 -11.27 -1.48 9.49
CA GLY A 101 -11.75 -2.03 10.76
C GLY A 101 -11.01 -1.40 11.93
N ARG A 102 -11.67 -1.35 13.09
CA ARG A 102 -11.04 -1.18 14.40
C ARG A 102 -11.89 -1.79 15.48
N PHE A 103 -11.29 -2.10 16.62
CA PHE A 103 -12.01 -2.54 17.81
C PHE A 103 -11.99 -1.46 18.87
N ILE A 104 -13.11 -1.28 19.54
CA ILE A 104 -13.18 -0.49 20.76
C ILE A 104 -13.27 -1.46 21.93
N GLU A 105 -12.28 -1.36 22.81
CA GLU A 105 -12.19 -2.14 24.03
C GLU A 105 -12.70 -1.28 25.19
N TYR A 106 -13.70 -1.79 25.90
CA TYR A 106 -14.31 -1.17 27.07
C TYR A 106 -13.91 -1.95 28.32
N THR A 107 -13.39 -1.26 29.33
CA THR A 107 -13.24 -1.81 30.69
C THR A 107 -14.46 -1.41 31.49
N ILE A 108 -15.22 -2.39 31.97
CA ILE A 108 -16.49 -2.16 32.68
C ILE A 108 -16.36 -2.66 34.12
N ASP A 109 -16.86 -1.85 35.07
CA ASP A 109 -17.00 -2.24 36.47
C ASP A 109 -18.26 -3.10 36.67
N SER A 110 -18.11 -4.26 37.29
CA SER A 110 -19.22 -5.20 37.56
C SER A 110 -19.87 -4.99 38.92
N THR A 111 -19.58 -3.89 39.63
CA THR A 111 -20.12 -3.61 40.98
C THR A 111 -21.66 -3.55 41.07
N SER A 112 -22.37 -3.57 39.94
CA SER A 112 -23.83 -3.78 39.86
C SER A 112 -24.26 -5.26 40.01
N VAL A 113 -23.33 -6.20 40.14
CA VAL A 113 -23.57 -7.65 40.35
C VAL A 113 -23.07 -8.05 41.75
N PRO A 114 -23.94 -8.49 42.68
CA PRO A 114 -23.52 -8.85 44.04
C PRO A 114 -22.57 -10.05 44.03
N GLY A 115 -21.37 -9.88 44.58
CA GLY A 115 -20.45 -10.99 44.92
C GLY A 115 -19.22 -11.17 44.03
N ASN A 116 -18.99 -10.31 43.02
CA ASN A 116 -17.79 -10.40 42.19
C ASN A 116 -17.22 -9.01 41.86
N SER A 117 -16.12 -8.64 42.51
CA SER A 117 -15.37 -7.39 42.27
C SER A 117 -14.37 -7.54 41.11
N ALA A 118 -14.87 -8.06 39.98
CA ALA A 118 -14.06 -8.30 38.79
C ALA A 118 -14.41 -7.28 37.69
N PHE A 119 -13.39 -6.64 37.12
CA PHE A 119 -13.52 -5.90 35.87
C PHE A 119 -13.63 -6.88 34.70
N TYR A 120 -14.52 -6.60 33.74
CA TYR A 120 -14.55 -7.33 32.49
C TYR A 120 -14.30 -6.42 31.29
N THR A 121 -13.69 -7.02 30.28
CA THR A 121 -13.31 -6.33 29.04
C THR A 121 -14.29 -6.72 27.94
N ALA A 122 -15.01 -5.74 27.40
CA ALA A 122 -15.89 -5.92 26.25
C ALA A 122 -15.23 -5.36 24.99
N LYS A 123 -15.08 -6.18 23.95
CA LYS A 123 -14.55 -5.76 22.64
C LYS A 123 -15.68 -5.61 21.64
N LYS A 124 -15.76 -4.45 20.99
CA LYS A 124 -16.76 -4.17 19.94
C LYS A 124 -16.07 -3.77 18.64
N LYS A 125 -16.41 -4.42 17.53
CA LYS A 125 -15.91 -4.07 16.20
C LYS A 125 -16.62 -2.84 15.66
N VAL A 126 -15.86 -1.96 15.02
CA VAL A 126 -16.36 -0.79 14.29
C VAL A 126 -15.78 -0.84 12.88
N GLU A 127 -16.66 -1.04 11.90
CA GLU A 127 -16.31 -1.11 10.48
C GLU A 127 -16.65 0.21 9.79
N SER A 128 -15.87 0.59 8.78
CA SER A 128 -16.11 1.80 8.01
C SER A 128 -15.68 1.61 6.56
N THR A 129 -16.47 2.16 5.64
CA THR A 129 -16.14 2.23 4.21
C THR A 129 -16.08 3.69 3.81
N LEU A 130 -14.93 4.13 3.29
CA LEU A 130 -14.74 5.47 2.75
C LEU A 130 -14.76 5.44 1.22
N LEU A 131 -15.30 6.50 0.61
CA LEU A 131 -15.39 6.75 -0.83
C LEU A 131 -14.37 7.82 -1.27
#